data_AF-A0A4U5NYF4-F1
#
_entry.id   AF-A0A4U5NYF4-F1
#
_cell.length_a   1.000
_cell.length_b   1.000
_cell.length_c   1.000
_cell.angle_alpha   90.00
_cell.angle_beta   90.00
_cell.angle_gamma   90.00
#
_symmetry.space_group_name_H-M   'P 1'
#
loop_
_entity.id
_entity.type
_entity.pdbx_description
1 polymer ?
#
loop_
_entity_poly.entity_id
_entity_poly.type
_entity_poly.pdbx_seq_one_letter_code
_entity_poly.pdbx_strand_id
1 'polypeptide(L)'
;MIKDRMFDNSMNECHIYRLIVRVSDLVTLRFCVPEEVVAETPNEHRSNRSMLRELLELFCPKVSFSCLKPALSTPKVEELLMKIDETPMYTRYKIGILLCKAGQQTEEEMYNNQKSSDAFDEFLDFLGRRVCLKDFDKYKGGLDTRGDTTGTHSLFADYAGNEIMFHVSTLLPFTPSNKQQLSRKRHIGNDMVTVIFQEPGSLPFKAVTMRSHFQHVFIIVRVDNACTEHVTYRVAVSRAKSVPAFGPAIPEGGRFTKNTKFKNFLLTKILNAENAVQRSKRFAYLTSRTRREALKDLADKYVQPPVNEGAAKLASRILGGSVRRRERMLPRPISDYCLRGAFSWVVEVQDHSTGQRSQCVLGISVDTLVLLEPPTGAVIFATSTQSILGWTNGEFGYIQNLL
;
A
#
# COMPACT_ATOMS: atom_id res chain seq x y z
N MET A 1 4.82 2.59 -24.99
CA MET A 1 3.57 2.19 -25.67
C MET A 1 3.85 0.83 -26.28
N ILE A 2 3.01 -0.15 -26.00
CA ILE A 2 3.12 -1.51 -26.55
C ILE A 2 1.86 -1.73 -27.40
N LYS A 3 2.01 -2.24 -28.63
CA LYS A 3 0.88 -2.65 -29.48
C LYS A 3 0.82 -4.17 -29.42
N ASP A 4 -0.27 -4.71 -28.91
CA ASP A 4 -0.49 -6.16 -28.85
C ASP A 4 -1.50 -6.58 -29.91
N ARG A 5 -1.29 -7.78 -30.47
CA ARG A 5 -2.23 -8.45 -31.36
C ARG A 5 -3.20 -9.27 -30.53
N MET A 6 -4.49 -9.09 -30.76
CA MET A 6 -5.57 -9.80 -30.07
C MET A 6 -6.59 -10.29 -31.10
N PHE A 7 -7.52 -11.13 -30.64
CA PHE A 7 -8.65 -11.58 -31.44
C PHE A 7 -9.93 -11.20 -30.69
N ASP A 8 -11.01 -10.89 -31.41
CA ASP A 8 -12.33 -10.67 -30.82
C ASP A 8 -13.13 -11.98 -30.71
N ASN A 9 -14.32 -11.94 -30.10
CA ASN A 9 -15.21 -13.10 -29.98
C ASN A 9 -15.61 -13.75 -31.32
N SER A 10 -15.46 -13.03 -32.43
CA SER A 10 -15.67 -13.49 -33.80
C SER A 10 -14.39 -13.92 -34.51
N MET A 11 -13.27 -14.04 -33.78
CA MET A 11 -11.93 -14.36 -34.29
C MET A 11 -11.36 -13.32 -35.26
N ASN A 12 -11.90 -12.10 -35.29
CA ASN A 12 -11.30 -11.02 -36.06
C ASN A 12 -10.08 -10.48 -35.31
N GLU A 13 -9.04 -10.14 -36.07
CA GLU A 13 -7.84 -9.53 -35.52
C GLU A 13 -8.14 -8.10 -35.04
N CYS A 14 -7.87 -7.84 -33.77
CA CYS A 14 -7.93 -6.51 -33.17
C CYS A 14 -6.58 -6.19 -32.53
N HIS A 15 -6.32 -4.89 -32.34
CA HIS A 15 -5.08 -4.45 -31.71
C HIS A 15 -5.37 -3.55 -30.53
N ILE A 16 -4.56 -3.69 -29.48
CA ILE A 16 -4.65 -2.84 -28.28
C ILE A 16 -3.32 -2.13 -28.06
N TYR A 17 -3.41 -0.82 -27.83
CA TYR A 17 -2.30 -0.01 -27.33
C TYR A 17 -2.31 0.00 -25.80
N ARG A 18 -1.24 -0.51 -25.20
CA ARG A 18 -0.96 -0.35 -23.78
C ARG A 18 -0.04 0.83 -23.53
N LEU A 19 -0.47 1.74 -22.66
CA LEU A 19 0.29 2.89 -22.21
C LEU A 19 0.50 2.83 -20.70
N ILE A 20 1.75 2.98 -20.27
CA ILE A 20 2.12 3.12 -18.86
C ILE A 20 2.74 4.51 -18.72
N VAL A 21 2.03 5.40 -18.03
CA VAL A 21 2.46 6.79 -17.83
C VAL A 21 2.85 6.97 -16.36
N ARG A 22 4.11 7.31 -16.14
CA ARG A 22 4.68 7.54 -14.82
C ARG A 22 4.90 9.02 -14.60
N VAL A 23 4.14 9.58 -13.66
CA VAL A 23 4.24 10.95 -13.18
C VAL A 23 4.64 10.92 -11.72
N SER A 24 5.35 11.95 -11.27
CA SER A 24 5.98 11.96 -9.95
C SER A 24 4.97 11.96 -8.79
N ASP A 25 3.85 12.66 -8.98
CA ASP A 25 2.94 13.00 -7.90
C ASP A 25 1.64 12.17 -7.93
N LEU A 26 1.49 11.29 -8.93
CA LEU A 26 0.36 10.36 -9.06
C LEU A 26 0.84 8.91 -9.06
N VAL A 27 -0.10 8.01 -8.77
CA VAL A 27 0.06 6.58 -9.07
C VAL A 27 0.36 6.38 -10.55
N THR A 28 1.11 5.31 -10.88
CA THR A 28 1.38 4.95 -12.28
C THR A 28 0.07 4.74 -13.02
N LEU A 29 -0.16 5.55 -14.06
CA LEU A 29 -1.35 5.46 -14.89
C LEU A 29 -1.15 4.36 -15.93
N ARG A 30 -2.15 3.50 -16.10
CA ARG A 30 -2.13 2.40 -17.07
C ARG A 30 -3.38 2.48 -17.93
N PHE A 31 -3.19 2.45 -19.24
CA PHE A 31 -4.27 2.54 -20.22
C PHE A 31 -4.17 1.36 -21.19
N CYS A 32 -5.32 0.78 -21.51
CA CYS A 32 -5.50 -0.18 -22.61
C CYS A 32 -6.49 0.45 -23.59
N VAL A 33 -6.04 0.70 -24.80
CA VAL A 33 -6.79 1.48 -25.79
C VAL A 33 -6.91 0.65 -27.06
N PRO A 34 -8.11 0.18 -27.42
CA PRO A 34 -8.34 -0.51 -28.69
C PRO A 34 -7.98 0.40 -29.86
N GLU A 35 -7.35 -0.16 -30.91
CA GLU A 35 -6.87 0.60 -32.07
C GLU A 35 -8.03 1.34 -32.77
N GLU A 36 -9.23 0.76 -32.82
CA GLU A 36 -10.43 1.41 -33.37
C GLU A 36 -10.80 2.73 -32.68
N VAL A 37 -10.38 2.96 -31.42
CA VAL A 37 -10.65 4.20 -30.68
C VAL A 37 -9.72 5.34 -31.13
N VAL A 38 -8.56 5.01 -31.68
CA VAL A 38 -7.55 5.97 -32.15
C VAL A 38 -7.62 6.14 -33.67
N ALA A 39 -8.04 5.09 -34.39
CA ALA A 39 -8.16 5.09 -35.84
C ALA A 39 -9.59 5.49 -36.28
N GLU A 40 -9.88 6.79 -36.35
CA GLU A 40 -11.10 7.27 -37.04
C GLU A 40 -11.09 6.92 -38.56
N THR A 41 -9.91 6.58 -39.11
CA THR A 41 -9.73 6.13 -40.50
C THR A 41 -8.68 5.02 -40.55
N PRO A 42 -8.95 3.88 -41.22
CA PRO A 42 -8.00 2.79 -41.39
C PRO A 42 -6.96 3.21 -42.43
N ASN A 43 -6.01 4.05 -42.03
CA ASN A 43 -4.92 4.46 -42.88
C ASN A 43 -3.67 3.66 -42.46
N GLU A 44 -3.32 2.65 -43.25
CA GLU A 44 -2.24 1.66 -43.01
C GLU A 44 -0.83 2.29 -42.86
N HIS A 45 -0.71 3.63 -42.98
CA HIS A 45 0.55 4.37 -42.97
C HIS A 45 0.69 5.40 -41.84
N ARG A 46 -0.12 5.34 -40.77
CA ARG A 46 0.09 6.22 -39.60
C ARG A 46 1.40 5.88 -38.87
N SER A 47 2.25 6.89 -38.70
CA SER A 47 3.48 6.73 -37.92
C SER A 47 3.19 6.50 -36.43
N ASN A 48 3.97 5.65 -35.76
CA ASN A 48 3.91 5.44 -34.30
C ASN A 48 3.98 6.74 -33.49
N ARG A 49 4.69 7.75 -34.02
CA ARG A 49 4.82 9.08 -33.41
C ARG A 49 3.49 9.85 -33.39
N SER A 50 2.74 9.81 -34.49
CA SER A 50 1.42 10.45 -34.59
C SER A 50 0.39 9.80 -33.66
N MET A 51 0.39 8.48 -33.57
CA MET A 51 -0.50 7.73 -32.67
C MET A 51 -0.19 8.00 -31.20
N LEU A 52 1.10 7.99 -30.83
CA LEU A 52 1.50 8.32 -29.45
C LEU A 52 1.06 9.74 -29.05
N ARG A 53 1.11 10.70 -29.98
CA ARG A 53 0.64 12.06 -29.74
C ARG A 53 -0.85 12.10 -29.46
N GLU A 54 -1.65 11.45 -30.30
CA GLU A 54 -3.11 11.38 -30.12
C GLU A 54 -3.49 10.69 -28.80
N LEU A 55 -2.83 9.59 -28.47
CA LEU A 55 -3.03 8.88 -27.20
C LEU A 55 -2.67 9.75 -25.99
N LEU A 56 -1.57 10.51 -26.05
CA LEU A 56 -1.23 11.46 -24.98
C LEU A 56 -2.23 12.60 -24.88
N GLU A 57 -2.68 13.17 -25.99
CA GLU A 57 -3.70 14.23 -25.99
C GLU A 57 -5.03 13.74 -25.39
N LEU A 58 -5.37 12.46 -25.59
CA LEU A 58 -6.58 11.84 -25.05
C LEU A 58 -6.48 11.55 -23.54
N PHE A 59 -5.39 10.90 -23.09
CA PHE A 59 -5.30 10.36 -21.73
C PHE A 59 -4.43 11.17 -20.78
N CYS A 60 -3.52 11.99 -21.30
CA CYS A 60 -2.57 12.79 -20.54
C CYS A 60 -2.42 14.21 -21.14
N PRO A 61 -3.52 14.97 -21.33
CA PRO A 61 -3.52 16.24 -22.08
C PRO A 61 -2.62 17.33 -21.50
N LYS A 62 -2.21 17.20 -20.23
CA LYS A 62 -1.27 18.11 -19.57
C LYS A 62 0.20 17.82 -19.91
N VAL A 63 0.50 16.69 -20.55
CA VAL A 63 1.85 16.31 -20.96
C VAL A 63 2.05 16.74 -22.41
N SER A 64 2.93 17.72 -22.63
CA SER A 64 3.28 18.13 -23.99
C SER A 64 4.02 17.02 -24.73
N PHE A 65 3.58 16.66 -25.92
CA PHE A 65 4.28 15.69 -26.76
C PHE A 65 5.75 16.09 -27.03
N SER A 66 6.05 17.39 -27.07
CA SER A 66 7.40 17.90 -27.32
C SER A 66 8.40 17.61 -26.20
N CYS A 67 7.95 17.29 -24.98
CA CYS A 67 8.85 16.97 -23.87
C CYS A 67 9.28 15.50 -23.85
N LEU A 68 8.67 14.64 -24.69
CA LEU A 68 9.04 13.25 -24.76
C LEU A 68 10.37 13.06 -25.51
N LYS A 69 11.26 12.31 -24.88
CA LYS A 69 12.53 11.90 -25.46
C LYS A 69 12.61 10.37 -25.47
N PRO A 70 13.05 9.73 -26.56
CA PRO A 70 13.23 8.28 -26.59
C PRO A 70 14.23 7.84 -25.52
N ALA A 71 13.90 6.77 -24.79
CA ALA A 71 14.83 6.17 -23.84
C ALA A 71 15.90 5.34 -24.57
N LEU A 72 17.05 5.13 -23.92
CA LEU A 72 18.03 4.13 -24.34
C LEU A 72 17.38 2.74 -24.26
N SER A 73 17.52 1.94 -25.33
CA SER A 73 16.99 0.58 -25.37
C SER A 73 17.92 -0.39 -24.64
N THR A 74 17.85 -0.39 -23.31
CA THR A 74 18.67 -1.26 -22.46
C THR A 74 17.80 -1.95 -21.40
N PRO A 75 18.07 -3.22 -21.05
CA PRO A 75 17.33 -3.93 -19.99
C PRO A 75 17.35 -3.18 -18.64
N LYS A 76 18.43 -2.44 -18.37
CA LYS A 76 18.59 -1.62 -17.17
C LYS A 76 17.49 -0.57 -17.00
N VAL A 77 16.99 0.02 -18.09
CA VAL A 77 15.88 0.99 -18.02
C VAL A 77 14.60 0.30 -17.59
N GLU A 78 14.33 -0.89 -18.12
CA GLU A 78 13.15 -1.69 -17.75
C GLU A 78 13.21 -2.10 -16.28
N GLU A 79 14.36 -2.60 -15.80
CA GLU A 79 14.57 -2.94 -14.39
C GLU A 79 14.34 -1.75 -13.45
N LEU A 80 14.84 -0.57 -13.80
CA LEU A 80 14.65 0.64 -13.00
C LEU A 80 13.19 1.11 -12.99
N LEU A 81 12.50 1.02 -14.14
CA LEU A 81 11.07 1.33 -14.23
C LEU A 81 10.22 0.34 -13.44
N MET A 82 10.56 -0.95 -13.46
CA MET A 82 9.92 -1.98 -12.63
C MET A 82 10.11 -1.68 -11.15
N LYS A 83 11.34 -1.39 -10.70
CA LYS A 83 11.62 -1.01 -9.30
C LYS A 83 10.78 0.18 -8.83
N ILE A 84 10.61 1.20 -9.68
CA ILE A 84 9.77 2.37 -9.38
C ILE A 84 8.29 2.00 -9.23
N ASP A 85 7.80 1.05 -10.03
CA ASP A 85 6.40 0.59 -9.98
C ASP A 85 6.13 -0.41 -8.84
N GLU A 86 7.14 -1.16 -8.41
CA GLU A 86 7.06 -2.12 -7.29
C GLU A 86 7.27 -1.46 -5.93
N THR A 87 7.94 -0.30 -5.87
CA THR A 87 8.15 0.47 -4.62
C THR A 87 6.88 0.64 -3.76
N PRO A 88 5.68 0.95 -4.31
CA PRO A 88 4.45 1.04 -3.52
C PRO A 88 3.83 -0.31 -3.09
N MET A 89 4.38 -1.45 -3.50
CA MET A 89 3.89 -2.77 -3.11
C MET A 89 4.55 -3.19 -1.79
N TYR A 90 3.87 -2.91 -0.67
CA TYR A 90 4.33 -3.29 0.66
C TYR A 90 3.86 -4.70 1.00
N THR A 91 4.77 -5.66 1.03
CA THR A 91 4.53 -7.04 1.52
C THR A 91 5.36 -7.37 2.76
N ARG A 92 6.07 -6.38 3.31
CA ARG A 92 7.03 -6.54 4.39
C ARG A 92 6.81 -5.48 5.45
N TYR A 93 6.52 -5.91 6.67
CA TYR A 93 6.07 -5.05 7.76
C TYR A 93 6.93 -5.25 9.01
N LYS A 94 7.21 -4.16 9.71
CA LYS A 94 7.95 -4.18 10.98
C LYS A 94 7.10 -3.54 12.07
N ILE A 95 6.77 -4.33 13.09
CA ILE A 95 5.74 -3.97 14.07
C ILE A 95 6.33 -4.05 15.47
N GLY A 96 6.27 -2.95 16.22
CA GLY A 96 6.72 -2.95 17.61
C GLY A 96 5.75 -3.70 18.52
N ILE A 97 6.24 -4.42 19.52
CA ILE A 97 5.41 -4.97 20.60
C ILE A 97 6.02 -4.58 21.95
N LEU A 98 5.24 -3.89 22.79
CA LEU A 98 5.61 -3.53 24.16
C LEU A 98 4.72 -4.26 25.17
N LEU A 99 5.36 -4.87 26.17
CA LEU A 99 4.71 -5.40 27.36
C LEU A 99 4.47 -4.28 28.39
N CYS A 100 3.22 -4.14 28.84
CA CYS A 100 2.77 -3.22 29.89
C CYS A 100 2.22 -4.04 31.05
N LYS A 101 3.02 -4.18 32.12
CA LYS A 101 2.70 -4.98 33.31
C LYS A 101 1.77 -4.24 34.26
N ALA A 102 1.30 -4.97 35.29
CA ALA A 102 0.55 -4.37 36.39
C ALA A 102 1.27 -3.14 36.98
N GLY A 103 0.53 -2.06 37.19
CA GLY A 103 1.05 -0.80 37.73
C GLY A 103 1.84 0.08 36.73
N GLN A 104 2.19 -0.40 35.54
CA GLN A 104 2.92 0.39 34.54
C GLN A 104 1.99 1.28 33.72
N GLN A 105 2.48 2.45 33.29
CA GLN A 105 1.82 3.34 32.31
C GLN A 105 2.77 4.02 31.34
N THR A 106 4.06 4.12 31.67
CA THR A 106 5.02 4.94 30.94
C THR A 106 5.82 4.13 29.93
N GLU A 107 6.32 4.83 28.90
CA GLU A 107 7.22 4.26 27.90
C GLU A 107 8.48 3.64 28.55
N GLU A 108 9.09 4.35 29.50
CA GLU A 108 10.31 3.93 30.18
C GLU A 108 10.10 2.64 30.96
N GLU A 109 9.00 2.52 31.73
CA GLU A 109 8.67 1.30 32.48
C GLU A 109 8.54 0.09 31.54
N MET A 110 7.85 0.26 30.41
CA MET A 110 7.63 -0.82 29.44
C MET A 110 8.91 -1.28 28.76
N TYR A 111 9.80 -0.35 28.37
CA TYR A 111 11.08 -0.71 27.78
C TYR A 111 12.04 -1.38 28.77
N ASN A 112 11.92 -1.10 30.07
CA ASN A 112 12.78 -1.71 31.09
C ASN A 112 12.32 -3.11 31.53
N ASN A 113 11.24 -3.65 30.98
CA ASN A 113 10.82 -5.03 31.23
C ASN A 113 11.87 -6.03 30.71
N GLN A 114 12.58 -6.70 31.63
CA GLN A 114 13.62 -7.68 31.29
C GLN A 114 13.07 -9.06 30.91
N LYS A 115 11.98 -9.46 31.57
CA LYS A 115 11.37 -10.79 31.41
C LYS A 115 9.95 -10.67 30.89
N SER A 116 9.60 -11.55 29.96
CA SER A 116 8.20 -11.84 29.61
C SER A 116 7.45 -12.40 30.82
N SER A 117 6.12 -12.38 30.73
CA SER A 117 5.21 -13.14 31.58
C SER A 117 4.58 -14.26 30.77
N ASP A 118 4.01 -15.26 31.46
CA ASP A 118 3.31 -16.37 30.81
C ASP A 118 2.15 -15.86 29.94
N ALA A 119 1.41 -14.87 30.41
CA ALA A 119 0.33 -14.23 29.66
C ALA A 119 0.82 -13.56 28.37
N PHE A 120 2.00 -12.93 28.43
CA PHE A 120 2.60 -12.29 27.26
C PHE A 120 3.14 -13.33 26.28
N ASP A 121 3.82 -14.37 26.79
CA ASP A 121 4.35 -15.44 25.94
C ASP A 121 3.21 -16.23 25.26
N GLU A 122 2.10 -16.50 25.95
CA GLU A 122 0.87 -17.07 25.38
C GLU A 122 0.35 -16.22 24.21
N PHE A 123 0.33 -14.90 24.36
CA PHE A 123 -0.09 -13.98 23.32
C PHE A 123 0.87 -13.94 22.12
N LEU A 124 2.18 -13.93 22.37
CA LEU A 124 3.19 -13.95 21.31
C LEU A 124 3.07 -15.23 20.47
N ASP A 125 2.95 -16.39 21.11
CA ASP A 125 2.81 -17.68 20.44
C ASP A 125 1.47 -17.81 19.69
N PHE A 126 0.43 -17.14 20.18
CA PHE A 126 -0.83 -17.00 19.45
C PHE A 126 -0.68 -16.13 18.19
N LEU A 127 0.03 -15.01 18.29
CA LEU A 127 0.15 -14.01 17.22
C LEU A 127 1.05 -14.47 16.07
N GLY A 128 2.19 -15.10 16.37
CA GLY A 128 3.19 -15.47 15.38
C GLY A 128 4.02 -16.68 15.79
N ARG A 129 5.08 -16.97 15.04
CA ARG A 129 6.07 -18.00 15.36
C ARG A 129 7.34 -17.36 15.88
N ARG A 130 7.92 -17.92 16.93
CA ARG A 130 9.26 -17.55 17.36
C ARG A 130 10.27 -18.08 16.36
N VAL A 131 11.22 -17.24 15.95
CA VAL A 131 12.24 -17.57 14.97
C VAL A 131 13.61 -17.23 15.53
N CYS A 132 14.59 -18.09 15.29
CA CYS A 132 15.99 -17.77 15.54
C CYS A 132 16.43 -16.70 14.52
N LEU A 133 17.11 -15.66 14.99
CA LEU A 133 17.59 -14.58 14.13
C LEU A 133 18.84 -14.98 13.36
N LYS A 134 19.72 -15.78 13.97
CA LYS A 134 20.92 -16.27 13.30
C LYS A 134 20.53 -17.06 12.04
N ASP A 135 21.13 -16.67 10.92
CA ASP A 135 20.89 -17.27 9.59
C ASP A 135 19.44 -17.20 9.10
N PHE A 136 18.59 -16.37 9.70
CA PHE A 136 17.23 -16.13 9.21
C PHE A 136 17.26 -15.55 7.78
N ASP A 137 16.51 -16.16 6.88
CA ASP A 137 16.56 -15.93 5.42
C ASP A 137 15.38 -15.11 4.88
N LYS A 138 14.35 -14.91 5.71
CA LYS A 138 13.16 -14.07 5.41
C LYS A 138 13.36 -12.61 5.81
N TYR A 139 12.30 -11.78 5.69
CA TYR A 139 12.36 -10.36 6.05
C TYR A 139 12.76 -10.13 7.52
N LYS A 140 13.83 -9.37 7.73
CA LYS A 140 14.52 -9.21 9.02
C LYS A 140 14.06 -8.02 9.85
N GLY A 141 13.27 -7.09 9.28
CA GLY A 141 12.83 -5.88 9.98
C GLY A 141 13.94 -4.91 10.41
N GLY A 142 15.20 -5.14 10.01
CA GLY A 142 16.37 -4.40 10.50
C GLY A 142 16.99 -5.00 11.77
N LEU A 143 16.60 -6.20 12.17
CA LEU A 143 17.27 -7.00 13.19
C LEU A 143 18.55 -7.64 12.64
N ASP A 144 19.51 -7.85 13.53
CA ASP A 144 20.77 -8.53 13.24
C ASP A 144 20.56 -10.04 13.17
N THR A 145 21.05 -10.66 12.10
CA THR A 145 20.97 -12.10 11.85
C THR A 145 22.35 -12.77 11.80
N ARG A 146 23.39 -12.06 12.22
CA ARG A 146 24.79 -12.53 12.16
C ARG A 146 25.47 -12.52 13.52
N GLY A 147 25.30 -11.45 14.30
CA GLY A 147 26.06 -11.19 15.53
C GLY A 147 25.24 -11.12 16.81
N ASP A 148 23.95 -11.52 16.77
CA ASP A 148 23.01 -11.50 17.91
C ASP A 148 22.88 -10.13 18.62
N THR A 149 23.29 -9.04 17.97
CA THR A 149 23.30 -7.69 18.59
C THR A 149 21.90 -7.14 18.85
N THR A 150 20.88 -7.75 18.27
CA THR A 150 19.46 -7.45 18.48
C THR A 150 18.71 -8.61 19.13
N GLY A 151 19.42 -9.47 19.86
CA GLY A 151 18.86 -10.68 20.48
C GLY A 151 19.04 -11.91 19.59
N THR A 152 18.73 -13.07 20.13
CA THR A 152 18.90 -14.36 19.43
C THR A 152 17.62 -14.82 18.73
N HIS A 153 16.46 -14.31 19.16
CA HIS A 153 15.16 -14.69 18.65
C HIS A 153 14.26 -13.48 18.48
N SER A 154 13.28 -13.63 17.61
CA SER A 154 12.19 -12.67 17.43
C SER A 154 10.87 -13.39 17.17
N LEU A 155 9.79 -12.64 16.96
CA LEU A 155 8.51 -13.16 16.52
C LEU A 155 8.29 -12.78 15.04
N PHE A 156 7.82 -13.73 14.24
CA PHE A 156 7.55 -13.56 12.83
C PHE A 156 6.17 -14.11 12.47
N ALA A 157 5.46 -13.48 11.53
CA ALA A 157 4.25 -14.03 10.94
C ALA A 157 4.30 -13.95 9.41
N ASP A 158 3.76 -14.99 8.77
CA ASP A 158 3.44 -15.01 7.35
C ASP A 158 1.91 -14.94 7.24
N TYR A 159 1.37 -13.85 6.70
CA TYR A 159 -0.07 -13.62 6.68
C TYR A 159 -0.52 -13.03 5.36
N ALA A 160 -1.35 -13.77 4.62
CA ALA A 160 -1.88 -13.37 3.31
C ALA A 160 -0.79 -12.89 2.32
N GLY A 161 0.36 -13.58 2.29
CA GLY A 161 1.50 -13.22 1.44
C GLY A 161 2.36 -12.06 1.97
N ASN A 162 2.11 -11.59 3.19
CA ASN A 162 2.90 -10.55 3.85
C ASN A 162 3.82 -11.14 4.91
N GLU A 163 5.07 -10.71 4.90
CA GLU A 163 6.07 -11.02 5.92
C GLU A 163 6.04 -9.96 7.02
N ILE A 164 5.75 -10.36 8.27
CA ILE A 164 5.66 -9.46 9.41
C ILE A 164 6.75 -9.83 10.41
N MET A 165 7.71 -8.94 10.59
CA MET A 165 8.73 -9.04 11.65
C MET A 165 8.29 -8.20 12.85
N PHE A 166 8.22 -8.80 14.03
CA PHE A 166 7.84 -8.09 15.25
C PHE A 166 9.08 -7.71 16.06
N HIS A 167 9.20 -6.45 16.46
CA HIS A 167 10.20 -6.00 17.41
C HIS A 167 9.65 -6.14 18.84
N VAL A 168 9.86 -7.30 19.45
CA VAL A 168 9.32 -7.61 20.78
C VAL A 168 10.26 -7.08 21.86
N SER A 169 9.75 -6.22 22.75
CA SER A 169 10.59 -5.50 23.71
C SER A 169 11.39 -6.41 24.65
N THR A 170 10.82 -7.54 25.07
CA THR A 170 11.51 -8.51 25.95
C THR A 170 12.48 -9.43 25.22
N LEU A 171 12.41 -9.54 23.88
CA LEU A 171 13.34 -10.33 23.08
C LEU A 171 14.53 -9.49 22.55
N LEU A 172 14.40 -8.16 22.54
CA LEU A 172 15.51 -7.26 22.29
C LEU A 172 16.45 -7.16 23.51
N PRO A 173 17.77 -6.99 23.32
CA PRO A 173 18.72 -6.92 24.41
C PRO A 173 18.38 -5.83 25.43
N PHE A 174 18.56 -6.16 26.70
CA PHE A 174 18.41 -5.22 27.81
C PHE A 174 19.78 -4.65 28.18
N THR A 175 19.86 -3.35 28.42
CA THR A 175 21.10 -2.69 28.86
C THR A 175 20.88 -2.10 30.26
N PRO A 176 21.34 -2.76 31.35
CA PRO A 176 21.07 -2.31 32.71
C PRO A 176 21.54 -0.89 33.02
N SER A 177 22.66 -0.47 32.43
CA SER A 177 23.24 0.86 32.61
C SER A 177 22.49 1.97 31.87
N ASN A 178 21.56 1.63 30.97
CA ASN A 178 20.85 2.59 30.13
C ASN A 178 19.34 2.56 30.43
N LYS A 179 18.88 3.36 31.39
CA LYS A 179 17.46 3.45 31.75
C LYS A 179 16.55 3.80 30.57
N GLN A 180 17.04 4.53 29.56
CA GLN A 180 16.26 4.87 28.37
C GLN A 180 16.14 3.71 27.38
N GLN A 181 16.90 2.62 27.56
CA GLN A 181 16.92 1.44 26.71
C GLN A 181 17.00 1.79 25.22
N LEU A 182 17.94 2.67 24.86
CA LEU A 182 18.04 3.26 23.52
C LEU A 182 18.10 2.21 22.41
N SER A 183 18.74 1.05 22.64
CA SER A 183 18.77 -0.05 21.68
C SER A 183 17.38 -0.59 21.36
N ARG A 184 16.53 -0.79 22.38
CA ARG A 184 15.14 -1.23 22.19
C ARG A 184 14.31 -0.14 21.50
N LYS A 185 14.46 1.10 21.97
CA LYS A 185 13.78 2.28 21.41
C LYS A 185 14.20 2.57 19.96
N ARG A 186 15.43 2.26 19.56
CA ARG A 186 15.90 2.39 18.18
C ARG A 186 15.12 1.50 17.20
N HIS A 187 14.67 0.32 17.64
CA HIS A 187 13.84 -0.55 16.81
C HIS A 187 12.37 -0.15 16.94
N ILE A 188 11.79 -0.34 18.13
CA ILE A 188 10.35 -0.17 18.39
C ILE A 188 9.90 1.29 18.22
N GLY A 189 10.72 2.24 18.66
CA GLY A 189 10.44 3.68 18.52
C GLY A 189 10.48 4.18 17.08
N ASN A 190 11.01 3.38 16.15
CA ASN A 190 11.06 3.67 14.71
C ASN A 190 10.04 2.85 13.89
N ASP A 191 9.18 2.07 14.56
CA ASP A 191 8.07 1.37 13.91
C ASP A 191 6.86 2.31 13.80
N MET A 192 6.13 2.22 12.68
CA MET A 192 4.96 3.08 12.46
C MET A 192 3.77 2.67 13.34
N VAL A 193 3.69 1.36 13.61
CA VAL A 193 2.63 0.71 14.39
C VAL A 193 3.28 -0.05 15.54
N THR A 194 2.75 0.18 16.74
CA THR A 194 3.20 -0.52 17.96
C THR A 194 2.00 -1.17 18.64
N VAL A 195 2.08 -2.47 18.90
CA VAL A 195 1.14 -3.20 19.75
C VAL A 195 1.55 -3.02 21.21
N ILE A 196 0.60 -2.62 22.06
CA ILE A 196 0.80 -2.51 23.51
C ILE A 196 0.01 -3.62 24.17
N PHE A 197 0.71 -4.64 24.67
CA PHE A 197 0.09 -5.73 25.41
C PHE A 197 -0.06 -5.33 26.88
N GLN A 198 -1.29 -5.29 27.37
CA GLN A 198 -1.62 -4.89 28.74
C GLN A 198 -2.06 -6.08 29.59
N GLU A 199 -1.34 -6.29 30.69
CA GLU A 199 -1.72 -7.27 31.72
C GLU A 199 -2.84 -6.75 32.64
N PRO A 200 -3.53 -7.65 33.35
CA PRO A 200 -4.42 -7.25 34.44
C PRO A 200 -3.70 -6.34 35.44
N GLY A 201 -4.35 -5.24 35.82
CA GLY A 201 -3.76 -4.24 36.73
C GLY A 201 -2.85 -3.20 36.06
N SER A 202 -2.63 -3.24 34.74
CA SER A 202 -1.97 -2.14 34.04
C SER A 202 -2.81 -0.85 34.12
N LEU A 203 -2.13 0.29 34.20
CA LEU A 203 -2.78 1.60 34.21
C LEU A 203 -3.23 2.02 32.79
N PRO A 204 -4.10 3.04 32.65
CA PRO A 204 -4.55 3.51 31.34
C PRO A 204 -3.40 4.00 30.44
N PHE A 205 -3.35 3.49 29.21
CA PHE A 205 -2.34 3.87 28.23
C PHE A 205 -2.54 5.30 27.73
N LYS A 206 -1.47 6.11 27.75
CA LYS A 206 -1.47 7.49 27.23
C LYS A 206 -0.55 7.61 26.02
N ALA A 207 -1.13 7.60 24.82
CA ALA A 207 -0.36 7.67 23.58
C ALA A 207 0.51 8.94 23.43
N VAL A 208 0.09 10.06 24.05
CA VAL A 208 0.81 11.34 23.95
C VAL A 208 2.22 11.25 24.55
N THR A 209 2.38 10.49 25.63
CA THR A 209 3.68 10.35 26.33
C THR A 209 4.62 9.34 25.66
N MET A 210 4.14 8.61 24.66
CA MET A 210 4.89 7.54 23.99
C MET A 210 5.17 7.81 22.51
N ARG A 211 4.58 8.87 21.95
CA ARG A 211 4.65 9.11 20.51
C ARG A 211 6.02 9.65 20.12
N SER A 212 6.81 8.83 19.40
CA SER A 212 8.01 9.28 18.69
C SER A 212 7.66 10.00 17.37
N HIS A 213 8.67 10.44 16.62
CA HIS A 213 8.48 10.99 15.27
C HIS A 213 7.98 9.97 14.24
N PHE A 214 8.16 8.66 14.51
CA PHE A 214 7.85 7.57 13.60
C PHE A 214 6.62 6.77 14.04
N GLN A 215 6.35 6.69 15.34
CA GLN A 215 5.18 5.97 15.85
C GLN A 215 3.92 6.78 15.62
N HIS A 216 3.02 6.24 14.81
CA HIS A 216 1.79 6.92 14.41
C HIS A 216 0.54 6.23 14.90
N VAL A 217 0.59 4.92 15.12
CA VAL A 217 -0.53 4.11 15.61
C VAL A 217 -0.08 3.21 16.76
N PHE A 218 -0.91 3.16 17.81
CA PHE A 218 -0.81 2.21 18.90
C PHE A 218 -2.06 1.32 18.90
N ILE A 219 -1.87 0.00 18.89
CA ILE A 219 -2.94 -0.99 19.04
C ILE A 219 -2.81 -1.58 20.43
N ILE A 220 -3.74 -1.25 21.32
CA ILE A 220 -3.73 -1.69 22.71
C ILE A 220 -4.50 -3.00 22.78
N VAL A 221 -3.85 -4.05 23.28
CA VAL A 221 -4.44 -5.38 23.49
C VAL A 221 -4.35 -5.71 24.98
N ARG A 222 -5.47 -5.63 25.69
CA ARG A 222 -5.55 -5.99 27.11
C ARG A 222 -6.07 -7.40 27.26
N VAL A 223 -5.37 -8.22 28.04
CA VAL A 223 -5.80 -9.60 28.32
C VAL A 223 -6.61 -9.68 29.62
N ASP A 224 -7.62 -10.54 29.63
CA ASP A 224 -8.34 -10.99 30.82
C ASP A 224 -8.31 -12.53 30.87
N ASN A 225 -8.23 -13.11 32.07
CA ASN A 225 -8.18 -14.56 32.29
C ASN A 225 -7.07 -15.27 31.50
N ALA A 226 -5.88 -14.65 31.40
CA ALA A 226 -4.73 -15.20 30.70
C ALA A 226 -4.34 -16.59 31.22
N CYS A 227 -3.76 -17.41 30.36
CA CYS A 227 -3.33 -18.78 30.66
C CYS A 227 -4.47 -19.71 31.11
N THR A 228 -5.72 -19.43 30.69
CA THR A 228 -6.89 -20.28 30.95
C THR A 228 -7.66 -20.53 29.65
N GLU A 229 -8.56 -21.52 29.64
CA GLU A 229 -9.44 -21.79 28.50
C GLU A 229 -10.43 -20.64 28.18
N HIS A 230 -10.65 -19.74 29.14
CA HIS A 230 -11.57 -18.60 29.02
C HIS A 230 -10.83 -17.27 28.79
N VAL A 231 -9.60 -17.32 28.27
CA VAL A 231 -8.82 -16.13 27.93
C VAL A 231 -9.57 -15.25 26.92
N THR A 232 -9.66 -13.96 27.24
CA THR A 232 -10.26 -12.96 26.37
C THR A 232 -9.36 -11.75 26.23
N TYR A 233 -9.51 -11.04 25.12
CA TYR A 233 -8.74 -9.85 24.80
C TYR A 233 -9.68 -8.68 24.53
N ARG A 234 -9.26 -7.48 24.95
CA ARG A 234 -9.89 -6.21 24.59
C ARG A 234 -8.95 -5.40 23.72
N VAL A 235 -9.44 -4.91 22.59
CA VAL A 235 -8.66 -4.13 21.64
C VAL A 235 -9.14 -2.68 21.59
N ALA A 236 -8.19 -1.75 21.67
CA ALA A 236 -8.40 -0.33 21.40
C ALA A 236 -7.31 0.22 20.49
N VAL A 237 -7.56 1.35 19.83
CA VAL A 237 -6.60 1.99 18.91
C VAL A 237 -6.42 3.45 19.28
N SER A 238 -5.17 3.89 19.33
CA SER A 238 -4.80 5.30 19.34
C SER A 238 -4.02 5.62 18.08
N ARG A 239 -4.46 6.61 17.29
CA ARG A 239 -3.79 7.04 16.06
C ARG A 239 -3.50 8.53 16.08
N ALA A 240 -2.45 8.96 15.39
CA ALA A 240 -2.23 10.38 15.11
C ALA A 240 -3.39 10.94 14.27
N LYS A 241 -3.76 12.21 14.50
CA LYS A 241 -4.89 12.86 13.80
C LYS A 241 -4.77 12.83 12.27
N SER A 242 -3.53 12.85 11.76
CA SER A 242 -3.22 12.84 10.32
C SER A 242 -3.39 11.47 9.65
N VAL A 243 -3.47 10.40 10.43
CA VAL A 243 -3.66 9.04 9.92
C VAL A 243 -5.16 8.81 9.78
N PRO A 244 -5.68 8.38 8.61
CA PRO A 244 -7.10 8.11 8.45
C PRO A 244 -7.57 6.95 9.33
N ALA A 245 -8.89 6.75 9.43
CA ALA A 245 -9.41 5.52 10.01
C ALA A 245 -9.03 4.32 9.13
N PHE A 246 -8.93 3.15 9.74
CA PHE A 246 -8.60 1.89 9.07
C PHE A 246 -9.34 0.74 9.75
N GLY A 247 -9.74 -0.23 8.96
CA GLY A 247 -10.40 -1.45 9.37
C GLY A 247 -9.44 -2.55 9.81
N PRO A 248 -9.97 -3.75 10.13
CA PRO A 248 -11.40 -4.01 10.36
C PRO A 248 -11.95 -3.19 11.53
N ALA A 249 -13.24 -2.86 11.52
CA ALA A 249 -13.86 -2.11 12.61
C ALA A 249 -13.79 -2.91 13.93
N ILE A 250 -13.48 -2.24 15.04
CA ILE A 250 -13.50 -2.88 16.36
C ILE A 250 -14.97 -2.99 16.78
N PRO A 251 -15.46 -4.18 17.15
CA PRO A 251 -16.84 -4.35 17.60
C PRO A 251 -17.10 -3.57 18.89
N GLU A 252 -18.37 -3.34 19.21
CA GLU A 252 -18.75 -2.69 20.45
C GLU A 252 -18.17 -3.42 21.68
N GLY A 253 -17.60 -2.67 22.62
CA GLY A 253 -16.86 -3.21 23.77
C GLY A 253 -15.48 -3.81 23.44
N GLY A 254 -15.15 -4.01 22.17
CA GLY A 254 -13.83 -4.42 21.69
C GLY A 254 -13.34 -5.77 22.21
N ARG A 255 -14.24 -6.67 22.62
CA ARG A 255 -13.92 -7.97 23.22
C ARG A 255 -13.78 -9.07 22.18
N PHE A 256 -12.79 -9.94 22.39
CA PHE A 256 -12.49 -11.08 21.53
C PHE A 256 -12.12 -12.30 22.37
N THR A 257 -12.52 -13.49 21.92
CA THR A 257 -12.01 -14.76 22.44
C THR A 257 -10.77 -15.19 21.64
N LYS A 258 -9.86 -15.93 22.28
CA LYS A 258 -8.67 -16.47 21.60
C LYS A 258 -9.07 -17.53 20.57
N ASN A 259 -9.04 -17.16 19.31
CA ASN A 259 -9.29 -18.06 18.18
C ASN A 259 -8.68 -17.49 16.88
N THR A 260 -8.72 -18.28 15.81
CA THR A 260 -8.18 -17.88 14.50
C THR A 260 -8.85 -16.62 13.94
N LYS A 261 -10.14 -16.38 14.22
CA LYS A 261 -10.84 -15.17 13.76
C LYS A 261 -10.23 -13.93 14.41
N PHE A 262 -9.95 -13.97 15.71
CA PHE A 262 -9.28 -12.88 16.41
C PHE A 262 -7.83 -12.67 15.92
N LYS A 263 -7.09 -13.75 15.68
CA LYS A 263 -5.74 -13.67 15.11
C LYS A 263 -5.73 -12.94 13.77
N ASN A 264 -6.61 -13.36 12.86
CA ASN A 264 -6.74 -12.77 11.53
C ASN A 264 -7.20 -11.31 11.62
N PHE A 265 -8.16 -11.01 12.51
CA PHE A 265 -8.59 -9.63 12.79
C PHE A 265 -7.39 -8.77 13.21
N LEU A 266 -6.60 -9.21 14.19
CA LEU A 266 -5.50 -8.44 14.75
C LEU A 266 -4.38 -8.23 13.74
N LEU A 267 -3.96 -9.28 13.01
CA LEU A 267 -2.95 -9.16 11.96
C LEU A 267 -3.42 -8.22 10.84
N THR A 268 -4.67 -8.34 10.39
CA THR A 268 -5.22 -7.42 9.39
C THR A 268 -5.25 -5.98 9.91
N LYS A 269 -5.71 -5.77 11.15
CA LYS A 269 -5.74 -4.44 11.80
C LYS A 269 -4.35 -3.80 11.89
N ILE A 270 -3.32 -4.59 12.14
CA ILE A 270 -1.92 -4.15 12.19
C ILE A 270 -1.43 -3.73 10.79
N LEU A 271 -1.63 -4.56 9.77
CA LEU A 271 -1.20 -4.24 8.39
C LEU A 271 -1.88 -2.96 7.88
N ASN A 272 -3.18 -2.87 8.12
CA ASN A 272 -3.99 -1.74 7.71
C ASN A 272 -3.64 -0.44 8.44
N ALA A 273 -3.25 -0.54 9.72
CA ALA A 273 -2.71 0.59 10.45
C ALA A 273 -1.48 1.17 9.74
N GLU A 274 -0.53 0.33 9.34
CA GLU A 274 0.69 0.80 8.66
C GLU A 274 0.39 1.36 7.27
N ASN A 275 -0.46 0.67 6.49
CA ASN A 275 -0.92 1.15 5.20
C ASN A 275 -1.62 2.54 5.32
N ALA A 276 -2.41 2.75 6.38
CA ALA A 276 -3.04 4.04 6.65
C ALA A 276 -2.01 5.13 7.01
N VAL A 277 -0.94 4.80 7.74
CA VAL A 277 0.14 5.75 8.03
C VAL A 277 0.84 6.18 6.75
N GLN A 278 1.17 5.22 5.87
CA GLN A 278 1.83 5.48 4.59
C GLN A 278 0.97 6.36 3.66
N ARG A 279 -0.36 6.19 3.68
CA ARG A 279 -1.31 7.04 2.95
C ARG A 279 -1.49 8.44 3.53
N SER A 280 -0.98 8.72 4.73
CA SER A 280 -1.10 10.06 5.32
C SER A 280 -0.29 11.11 4.53
N LYS A 281 -0.75 12.37 4.54
CA LYS A 281 -0.19 13.46 3.72
C LYS A 281 1.34 13.57 3.78
N ARG A 282 1.93 13.41 4.97
CA ARG A 282 3.38 13.52 5.18
C ARG A 282 4.14 12.40 4.46
N PHE A 283 3.70 11.15 4.59
CA PHE A 283 4.39 10.00 3.99
C PHE A 283 4.10 9.89 2.49
N ALA A 284 2.88 10.25 2.06
CA ALA A 284 2.56 10.39 0.65
C ALA A 284 3.49 11.40 -0.03
N TYR A 285 3.73 12.57 0.58
CA TYR A 285 4.67 13.56 0.06
C TYR A 285 6.11 13.03 -0.04
N LEU A 286 6.61 12.37 1.01
CA LEU A 286 7.96 11.79 0.99
C LEU A 286 8.10 10.73 -0.10
N THR A 287 7.10 9.86 -0.26
CA THR A 287 7.06 8.83 -1.29
C THR A 287 7.06 9.45 -2.69
N SER A 288 6.21 10.44 -2.94
CA SER A 288 6.18 11.17 -4.22
C SER A 288 7.49 11.89 -4.53
N ARG A 289 8.18 12.42 -3.50
CA ARG A 289 9.51 13.03 -3.68
C ARG A 289 10.56 12.00 -4.10
N THR A 290 10.67 10.86 -3.41
CA THR A 290 11.60 9.79 -3.80
C THR A 290 11.30 9.28 -5.20
N ARG A 291 10.02 9.09 -5.53
CA ARG A 291 9.58 8.72 -6.88
C ARG A 291 9.98 9.75 -7.93
N ARG A 292 9.82 11.05 -7.63
CA ARG A 292 10.26 12.15 -8.50
C ARG A 292 11.75 12.10 -8.78
N GLU A 293 12.56 11.91 -7.74
CA GLU A 293 14.02 11.83 -7.84
C GLU A 293 14.44 10.62 -8.70
N ALA A 294 13.80 9.45 -8.51
CA ALA A 294 14.06 8.26 -9.32
C ALA A 294 13.66 8.43 -10.80
N LEU A 295 12.49 9.02 -11.06
CA LEU A 295 12.05 9.31 -12.43
C LEU A 295 12.94 10.35 -13.12
N LYS A 296 13.40 11.36 -12.37
CA LYS A 296 14.35 12.37 -12.87
C LYS A 296 15.68 11.72 -13.24
N ASP A 297 16.24 10.88 -12.37
CA ASP A 297 17.50 10.17 -12.64
C ASP A 297 17.43 9.35 -13.95
N LEU A 298 16.30 8.67 -14.17
CA LEU A 298 16.02 7.96 -15.42
C LEU A 298 15.99 8.89 -16.63
N ALA A 299 15.26 10.01 -16.54
CA ALA A 299 15.11 10.97 -17.63
C ALA A 299 16.41 11.71 -17.97
N ASP A 300 17.31 11.89 -16.99
CA ASP A 300 18.58 12.58 -17.20
C ASP A 300 19.66 11.65 -17.76
N LYS A 301 19.71 10.39 -17.30
CA LYS A 301 20.81 9.45 -17.63
C LYS A 301 20.52 8.47 -18.76
N TYR A 302 19.25 8.16 -19.03
CA TYR A 302 18.88 7.06 -19.93
C TYR A 302 18.03 7.51 -21.13
N VAL A 303 18.32 8.69 -21.64
CA VAL A 303 17.66 9.25 -22.82
C VAL A 303 18.61 9.23 -24.01
N GLN A 304 18.07 8.91 -25.19
CA GLN A 304 18.83 9.00 -26.43
C GLN A 304 19.23 10.47 -26.68
N PRO A 305 20.47 10.72 -27.15
CA PRO A 305 20.86 12.06 -27.54
C PRO A 305 19.89 12.60 -28.61
N PRO A 306 19.64 13.92 -28.62
CA PRO A 306 18.78 14.51 -29.64
C PRO A 306 19.34 14.15 -31.02
N VAL A 307 18.52 13.47 -31.83
CA VAL A 307 18.84 13.27 -33.24
C VAL A 307 18.97 14.65 -33.86
N ASN A 308 20.11 14.92 -34.48
CA ASN A 308 20.42 16.19 -35.14
C ASN A 308 19.49 16.31 -36.37
N GLU A 309 18.24 16.71 -36.15
CA GLU A 309 17.33 17.04 -37.23
C GLU A 309 17.82 18.36 -37.82
N GLY A 310 18.35 18.32 -39.04
CA GLY A 310 18.78 19.51 -39.76
C GLY A 310 17.72 20.63 -39.74
N ALA A 311 18.19 21.88 -39.80
CA ALA A 311 17.43 23.11 -39.57
C ALA A 311 16.08 23.24 -40.30
N ALA A 312 15.79 22.42 -41.31
CA ALA A 312 14.57 22.44 -42.10
C ALA A 312 13.29 21.94 -41.38
N LYS A 313 13.37 21.24 -40.24
CA LYS A 313 12.16 20.74 -39.52
C LYS A 313 11.75 21.58 -38.29
N LEU A 314 12.57 22.54 -37.88
CA LEU A 314 12.31 23.35 -36.68
C LEU A 314 11.14 24.34 -36.86
N ALA A 315 10.85 24.76 -38.10
CA ALA A 315 9.77 25.71 -38.41
C ALA A 315 8.34 25.16 -38.18
N SER A 316 8.17 23.84 -38.09
CA SER A 316 6.85 23.22 -37.82
C SER A 316 6.46 23.20 -36.33
N ARG A 317 7.37 23.59 -35.43
CA ARG A 317 7.18 23.47 -33.97
C ARG A 317 6.67 24.76 -33.30
N ILE A 318 6.52 25.87 -34.04
CA ILE A 318 6.14 27.19 -33.48
C ILE A 318 4.68 27.57 -33.79
N LEU A 319 4.04 26.95 -34.78
CA LEU A 319 2.62 27.19 -35.06
C LEU A 319 1.76 26.14 -34.35
N GLY A 320 1.54 26.39 -33.05
CA GLY A 320 0.48 25.75 -32.28
C GLY A 320 -0.89 26.14 -32.82
N GLY A 321 -1.34 25.45 -33.87
CA GLY A 321 -2.72 25.52 -34.31
C GLY A 321 -3.63 24.95 -33.22
N SER A 322 -4.43 25.83 -32.61
CA SER A 322 -5.56 25.45 -31.76
C SER A 322 -6.55 24.66 -32.61
N VAL A 323 -6.48 23.33 -32.55
CA VAL A 323 -7.53 22.47 -33.09
C VAL A 323 -8.74 22.70 -32.20
N ARG A 324 -9.79 23.33 -32.74
CA ARG A 324 -11.09 23.45 -32.09
C ARG A 324 -11.48 22.08 -31.53
N ARG A 325 -11.64 22.01 -30.20
CA ARG A 325 -12.19 20.85 -29.49
C ARG A 325 -13.58 20.57 -30.07
N ARG A 326 -13.67 19.64 -31.01
CA ARG A 326 -14.95 19.05 -31.40
C ARG A 326 -15.30 18.07 -30.28
N GLU A 327 -16.53 18.14 -29.80
CA GLU A 327 -17.04 17.26 -28.75
C GLU A 327 -16.96 15.81 -29.27
N ARG A 328 -15.98 15.06 -28.77
CA ARG A 328 -15.77 13.65 -29.14
C ARG A 328 -16.70 12.81 -28.28
N MET A 329 -17.47 11.93 -28.92
CA MET A 329 -18.34 11.00 -28.21
C MET A 329 -17.51 10.14 -27.26
N LEU A 330 -17.95 10.00 -26.01
CA LEU A 330 -17.41 9.01 -25.09
C LEU A 330 -17.56 7.63 -25.76
N PRO A 331 -16.48 6.84 -25.88
CA PRO A 331 -16.53 5.56 -26.57
C PRO A 331 -17.50 4.62 -25.85
N ARG A 332 -18.23 3.82 -26.64
CA ARG A 332 -19.04 2.72 -26.11
C ARG A 332 -18.10 1.68 -25.48
N PRO A 333 -18.42 1.11 -24.31
CA PRO A 333 -17.63 0.05 -23.74
C PRO A 333 -17.56 -1.13 -24.72
N ILE A 334 -16.35 -1.55 -25.08
CA ILE A 334 -16.12 -2.78 -25.83
C ILE A 334 -16.17 -3.91 -24.81
N SER A 335 -17.04 -4.90 -25.02
CA SER A 335 -17.11 -6.11 -24.20
C SER A 335 -16.34 -7.19 -24.93
N ASP A 336 -15.12 -7.46 -24.48
CA ASP A 336 -14.25 -8.49 -25.08
C ASP A 336 -13.50 -9.27 -24.00
N TYR A 337 -13.20 -10.54 -24.28
CA TYR A 337 -12.58 -11.50 -23.35
C TYR A 337 -11.12 -11.16 -22.98
N CYS A 338 -10.49 -10.28 -23.76
CA CYS A 338 -9.12 -9.81 -23.55
C CYS A 338 -9.02 -8.44 -22.88
N LEU A 339 -10.09 -7.65 -22.87
CA LEU A 339 -10.24 -6.65 -21.83
C LEU A 339 -10.39 -7.45 -20.54
N ARG A 340 -9.39 -7.39 -19.67
CA ARG A 340 -9.56 -7.80 -18.28
C ARG A 340 -10.52 -6.80 -17.62
N GLY A 341 -11.77 -6.82 -18.07
CA GLY A 341 -12.84 -5.95 -17.63
C GLY A 341 -12.99 -6.12 -16.13
N ALA A 342 -13.41 -5.06 -15.48
CA ALA A 342 -13.83 -5.17 -14.10
C ALA A 342 -15.26 -5.75 -14.08
N PHE A 343 -15.50 -6.78 -13.28
CA PHE A 343 -16.87 -7.03 -12.84
C PHE A 343 -17.31 -5.80 -12.07
N SER A 344 -18.44 -5.22 -12.44
CA SER A 344 -18.93 -4.02 -11.78
C SER A 344 -20.38 -4.11 -11.39
N TRP A 345 -20.67 -3.57 -10.21
CA TRP A 345 -22.01 -3.46 -9.69
C TRP A 345 -22.08 -2.27 -8.73
N VAL A 346 -23.31 -1.78 -8.53
CA VAL A 346 -23.56 -0.71 -7.58
C VAL A 346 -23.48 -1.27 -6.17
N VAL A 347 -22.77 -0.58 -5.29
CA VAL A 347 -22.62 -0.90 -3.87
C VAL A 347 -22.90 0.32 -3.02
N GLU A 348 -23.38 0.10 -1.80
CA GLU A 348 -23.39 1.13 -0.77
C GLU A 348 -22.11 1.01 0.05
N VAL A 349 -21.28 2.04 0.03
CA VAL A 349 -20.01 2.08 0.77
C VAL A 349 -20.21 2.95 2.00
N GLN A 350 -19.93 2.38 3.17
CA GLN A 350 -19.87 3.15 4.41
C GLN A 350 -18.43 3.62 4.67
N ASP A 351 -18.23 4.93 4.67
CA ASP A 351 -16.98 5.52 5.12
C ASP A 351 -17.00 5.59 6.65
N HIS A 352 -16.31 4.66 7.31
CA HIS A 352 -16.20 4.63 8.76
C HIS A 352 -15.42 5.82 9.37
N SER A 353 -14.73 6.63 8.54
CA SER A 353 -14.05 7.83 9.02
C SER A 353 -15.00 9.02 9.19
N THR A 354 -16.03 9.10 8.36
CA THR A 354 -17.03 10.18 8.34
C THR A 354 -18.40 9.72 8.84
N GLY A 355 -18.63 8.42 8.95
CA GLY A 355 -19.93 7.82 9.26
C GLY A 355 -20.93 7.90 8.11
N GLN A 356 -20.53 8.41 6.94
CA GLN A 356 -21.40 8.60 5.79
C GLN A 356 -21.50 7.35 4.93
N ARG A 357 -22.62 7.24 4.21
CA ARG A 357 -22.85 6.22 3.19
C ARG A 357 -22.86 6.89 1.83
N SER A 358 -22.19 6.28 0.86
CA SER A 358 -22.11 6.75 -0.51
C SER A 358 -22.44 5.60 -1.45
N GLN A 359 -23.26 5.88 -2.45
CA GLN A 359 -23.50 4.95 -3.55
C GLN A 359 -22.29 4.98 -4.48
N CYS A 360 -21.69 3.82 -4.73
CA CYS A 360 -20.50 3.69 -5.55
C CYS A 360 -20.70 2.62 -6.62
N VAL A 361 -19.98 2.71 -7.74
CA VAL A 361 -19.75 1.56 -8.62
C VAL A 361 -18.46 0.90 -8.16
N LEU A 362 -18.58 -0.34 -7.68
CA LEU A 362 -17.42 -1.20 -7.45
C LEU A 362 -17.03 -1.83 -8.78
N GLY A 363 -15.74 -1.78 -9.12
CA GLY A 363 -15.14 -2.52 -10.21
C GLY A 363 -14.04 -3.43 -9.68
N ILE A 364 -14.07 -4.72 -10.02
CA ILE A 364 -13.01 -5.69 -9.70
C ILE A 364 -12.49 -6.34 -10.98
N SER A 365 -11.25 -6.04 -11.35
CA SER A 365 -10.49 -6.78 -12.36
C SER A 365 -9.60 -7.82 -11.66
N VAL A 366 -8.78 -8.54 -12.43
CA VAL A 366 -7.81 -9.49 -11.85
C VAL A 366 -6.70 -8.80 -11.03
N ASP A 367 -6.40 -7.53 -11.30
CA ASP A 367 -5.27 -6.81 -10.72
C ASP A 367 -5.67 -5.62 -9.87
N THR A 368 -6.90 -5.10 -10.03
CA THR A 368 -7.32 -3.85 -9.42
C THR A 368 -8.76 -3.94 -8.92
N LEU A 369 -8.98 -3.45 -7.70
CA LEU A 369 -10.30 -3.11 -7.18
C LEU A 369 -10.43 -1.59 -7.15
N VAL A 370 -11.54 -1.05 -7.66
CA VAL A 370 -11.84 0.38 -7.70
C VAL A 370 -13.25 0.67 -7.21
N LEU A 371 -13.43 1.78 -6.47
CA LEU A 371 -14.72 2.36 -6.15
C LEU A 371 -14.83 3.72 -6.84
N LEU A 372 -15.87 3.89 -7.65
CA LEU A 372 -16.16 5.11 -8.40
C LEU A 372 -17.42 5.78 -7.86
N GLU A 373 -17.39 7.09 -7.70
CA GLU A 373 -18.55 7.90 -7.36
C GLU A 373 -19.40 8.19 -8.61
N PRO A 374 -20.70 7.84 -8.65
CA PRO A 374 -21.61 8.29 -9.68
C PRO A 374 -22.20 9.68 -9.33
N PRO A 375 -22.54 10.54 -10.31
CA PRO A 375 -22.27 10.38 -11.75
C PRO A 375 -20.88 10.89 -12.16
N THR A 376 -20.09 11.41 -11.22
CA THR A 376 -18.83 12.12 -11.48
C THR A 376 -17.74 11.22 -12.09
N GLY A 377 -17.82 9.91 -11.84
CA GLY A 377 -16.79 8.94 -12.19
C GLY A 377 -15.53 9.10 -11.34
N ALA A 378 -15.58 9.87 -10.26
CA ALA A 378 -14.42 10.12 -9.41
C ALA A 378 -13.97 8.84 -8.71
N VAL A 379 -12.67 8.55 -8.73
CA VAL A 379 -12.10 7.40 -8.01
C VAL A 379 -12.06 7.72 -6.52
N ILE A 380 -12.96 7.10 -5.75
CA ILE A 380 -13.00 7.20 -4.29
C ILE A 380 -11.90 6.31 -3.69
N PHE A 381 -11.70 5.13 -4.26
CA PHE A 381 -10.73 4.16 -3.79
C PHE A 381 -10.21 3.32 -4.95
N ALA A 382 -8.92 3.01 -4.94
CA ALA A 382 -8.33 2.04 -5.84
C ALA A 382 -7.19 1.30 -5.13
N THR A 383 -7.12 -0.02 -5.28
CA THR A 383 -6.06 -0.85 -4.71
C THR A 383 -5.76 -2.05 -5.60
N SER A 384 -4.56 -2.60 -5.49
CA SER A 384 -4.23 -3.89 -6.08
C SER A 384 -5.10 -4.98 -5.44
N THR A 385 -5.58 -5.94 -6.23
CA THR A 385 -6.30 -7.11 -5.71
C THR A 385 -5.44 -7.95 -4.77
N GLN A 386 -4.12 -7.97 -4.97
CA GLN A 386 -3.18 -8.66 -4.08
C GLN A 386 -3.11 -8.04 -2.68
N SER A 387 -3.48 -6.77 -2.54
CA SER A 387 -3.54 -6.08 -1.26
C SER A 387 -4.85 -6.33 -0.50
N ILE A 388 -5.81 -7.04 -1.10
CA ILE A 388 -7.08 -7.39 -0.46
C ILE A 388 -6.85 -8.61 0.42
N LEU A 389 -6.88 -8.40 1.73
CA LEU A 389 -6.68 -9.47 2.73
C LEU A 389 -7.91 -10.38 2.88
N GLY A 390 -9.08 -9.91 2.43
CA GLY A 390 -10.32 -10.67 2.39
C GLY A 390 -11.56 -9.77 2.34
N TRP A 391 -12.73 -10.40 2.28
CA TRP A 391 -14.05 -9.78 2.49
C TRP A 391 -14.91 -10.70 3.35
N THR A 392 -15.91 -10.15 4.03
CA THR A 392 -16.92 -10.94 4.75
C THR A 392 -18.31 -10.54 4.29
N ASN A 393 -19.21 -11.51 4.16
CA ASN A 393 -20.62 -11.26 3.89
C ASN A 393 -21.31 -10.94 5.21
N GLY A 394 -21.67 -9.67 5.44
CA GLY A 394 -22.62 -9.32 6.50
C GLY A 394 -24.05 -9.66 6.08
N GLU A 395 -24.96 -9.92 7.02
CA GLU A 395 -26.40 -10.21 6.80
C GLU A 395 -27.18 -9.14 6.00
N PHE A 396 -26.54 -8.03 5.66
CA PHE A 396 -27.08 -6.91 4.87
C PHE A 396 -26.27 -6.60 3.60
N GLY A 397 -25.44 -7.52 3.10
CA GLY A 397 -24.68 -7.30 1.86
C GLY A 397 -23.58 -6.23 1.97
N TYR A 398 -23.08 -5.97 3.18
CA TYR A 398 -21.96 -5.06 3.38
C TYR A 398 -20.66 -5.70 2.91
N ILE A 399 -19.97 -5.02 1.99
CA ILE A 399 -18.55 -5.25 1.78
C ILE A 399 -17.83 -4.59 2.96
N GLN A 400 -17.53 -5.37 4.00
CA GLN A 400 -16.53 -4.94 4.96
C GLN A 400 -15.17 -5.00 4.25
N ASN A 401 -14.76 -3.85 3.71
CA ASN A 401 -13.38 -3.65 3.34
C ASN A 401 -12.54 -3.79 4.61
N LEU A 402 -11.73 -4.86 4.65
CA LEU A 402 -10.62 -5.05 5.59
C LEU A 402 -9.50 -4.04 5.27
N LEU A 403 -9.84 -2.74 5.23
CA LEU A 403 -8.99 -1.63 4.80
C LEU A 403 -7.95 -1.20 5.81
#